data_AF-A0A7Y2D236-F1
#
_entry.id   AF-A0A7Y2D236-F1
#
_cell.length_a   1.000
_cell.length_b   1.000
_cell.length_c   1.000
_cell.angle_alpha   90.00
_cell.angle_beta   90.00
_cell.angle_gamma   90.00
#
_symmetry.space_group_name_H-M   'P 1'
#
loop_
_entity.id
_entity.type
_entity.pdbx_description
1 polymer ?
#
loop_
_entity_poly.entity_id
_entity_poly.type
_entity_poly.pdbx_seq_one_letter_code
_entity_poly.pdbx_strand_id
1 'polypeptide(L)'
;MKHKETFDRVRKLIDERELDEDSLDEAYGELTDLVEEDPDCAWAFGLLSEIYYWFGEYADDEDKLFCFEEGVKFGEQGVEADENCLEAVFWLAVNYGSFGNEKGIMKSLSLINPIKDLCERTIEIDESYFYGGAWRVLGRLYNKAPGFPISIGDNKKSKKCFKKALEHGPKFYLNHLYIAELYISEREYDQAREHLEWILDAPLNENHEREDQGYKEEAEALLERV
;
A
#
# COMPACT_ATOMS: atom_id res chain seq x y z
N MET A 1 -12.73 -16.34 -11.98
CA MET A 1 -11.52 -15.98 -12.75
C MET A 1 -10.85 -17.24 -13.27
N LYS A 2 -10.02 -17.13 -14.32
CA LYS A 2 -9.11 -18.18 -14.81
C LYS A 2 -8.07 -18.51 -13.72
N HIS A 3 -7.54 -19.74 -13.70
CA HIS A 3 -6.47 -20.18 -12.77
C HIS A 3 -6.76 -19.96 -11.27
N LYS A 4 -8.03 -20.10 -10.89
CA LYS A 4 -8.50 -19.80 -9.53
C LYS A 4 -7.73 -20.55 -8.43
N GLU A 5 -7.37 -21.81 -8.64
CA GLU A 5 -6.65 -22.59 -7.64
C GLU A 5 -5.25 -22.02 -7.35
N THR A 6 -4.56 -21.53 -8.39
CA THR A 6 -3.27 -20.82 -8.25
C THR A 6 -3.48 -19.49 -7.53
N PHE A 7 -4.49 -18.72 -7.92
CA PHE A 7 -4.83 -17.47 -7.22
C PHE A 7 -5.05 -17.69 -5.71
N ASP A 8 -5.91 -18.65 -5.34
CA ASP A 8 -6.25 -18.91 -3.95
C ASP A 8 -5.02 -19.36 -3.13
N ARG A 9 -4.11 -20.15 -3.74
CA ARG A 9 -2.87 -20.60 -3.10
C ARG A 9 -1.85 -19.48 -2.94
N VAL A 10 -1.59 -18.70 -3.99
CA VAL A 10 -0.67 -17.55 -3.94
C VAL A 10 -1.13 -16.51 -2.94
N ARG A 11 -2.45 -16.23 -2.88
CA ARG A 11 -3.00 -15.30 -1.88
C ARG A 11 -2.74 -15.77 -0.45
N LYS A 12 -2.84 -17.07 -0.20
CA LYS A 12 -2.54 -17.66 1.10
C LYS A 12 -1.05 -17.49 1.45
N LEU A 13 -0.15 -17.77 0.50
CA LEU A 13 1.29 -17.56 0.70
C LEU A 13 1.64 -16.09 1.00
N ILE A 14 1.03 -15.14 0.29
CA ILE A 14 1.24 -13.70 0.56
C ILE A 14 0.71 -13.30 1.95
N ASP A 15 -0.45 -13.82 2.37
CA ASP A 15 -1.00 -13.56 3.72
C ASP A 15 -0.15 -14.19 4.82
N GLU A 16 0.49 -15.34 4.56
CA GLU A 16 1.37 -16.04 5.49
C GLU A 16 2.85 -15.59 5.39
N ARG A 17 3.13 -14.48 4.68
CA ARG A 17 4.50 -13.99 4.38
C ARG A 17 5.43 -13.79 5.59
N GLU A 18 4.88 -13.59 6.78
CA GLU A 18 5.70 -13.45 8.00
C GLU A 18 5.80 -14.76 8.81
N LEU A 19 4.96 -15.75 8.52
CA LEU A 19 4.96 -17.05 9.19
C LEU A 19 6.06 -17.96 8.66
N ASP A 20 6.35 -17.84 7.37
CA ASP A 20 7.38 -18.63 6.68
C ASP A 20 8.13 -17.74 5.68
N GLU A 21 9.46 -17.69 5.84
CA GLU A 21 10.37 -16.86 5.06
C GLU A 21 10.37 -17.22 3.57
N ASP A 22 10.02 -18.46 3.23
CA ASP A 22 9.96 -18.94 1.84
C ASP A 22 8.64 -18.60 1.14
N SER A 23 7.61 -18.09 1.86
CA SER A 23 6.26 -17.93 1.31
C SER A 23 6.21 -16.99 0.10
N LEU A 24 6.90 -15.85 0.17
CA LEU A 24 6.94 -14.89 -0.93
C LEU A 24 7.72 -15.43 -2.14
N ASP A 25 8.77 -16.20 -1.90
CA ASP A 25 9.57 -16.82 -2.96
C ASP A 25 8.80 -17.95 -3.67
N GLU A 26 8.04 -18.77 -2.92
CA GLU A 26 7.14 -19.79 -3.48
C GLU A 26 6.02 -19.13 -4.31
N ALA A 27 5.39 -18.08 -3.76
CA ALA A 27 4.36 -17.31 -4.46
C ALA A 27 4.91 -16.67 -5.74
N TYR A 28 6.12 -16.11 -5.68
CA TYR A 28 6.81 -15.53 -6.83
C TYR A 28 7.05 -16.57 -7.91
N GLY A 29 7.61 -17.74 -7.55
CA GLY A 29 7.87 -18.83 -8.48
C GLY A 29 6.62 -19.27 -9.25
N GLU A 30 5.52 -19.54 -8.51
CA GLU A 30 4.25 -19.93 -9.13
C GLU A 30 3.70 -18.87 -10.09
N LEU A 31 3.80 -17.59 -9.72
CA LEU A 31 3.31 -16.50 -10.57
C LEU A 31 4.20 -16.29 -11.80
N THR A 32 5.52 -16.45 -11.67
CA THR A 32 6.43 -16.35 -12.82
C THR A 32 6.17 -17.44 -13.85
N ASP A 33 6.00 -18.70 -13.42
CA ASP A 33 5.61 -19.81 -14.31
C ASP A 33 4.26 -19.50 -14.98
N LEU A 34 3.31 -18.96 -14.22
CA LEU A 34 1.98 -18.64 -14.73
C LEU A 34 2.00 -17.53 -15.79
N VAL A 35 2.75 -16.44 -15.60
CA VAL A 35 2.80 -15.37 -16.60
C VAL A 35 3.60 -15.75 -17.85
N GLU A 36 4.49 -16.74 -17.75
CA GLU A 36 5.13 -17.36 -18.92
C GLU A 36 4.14 -18.21 -19.73
N GLU A 37 3.28 -18.98 -19.04
CA GLU A 37 2.25 -19.81 -19.68
C GLU A 37 1.04 -19.00 -20.19
N ASP A 38 0.68 -17.93 -19.49
CA ASP A 38 -0.48 -17.09 -19.72
C ASP A 38 -0.14 -15.60 -19.59
N PRO A 39 0.50 -15.00 -20.60
CA PRO A 39 0.98 -13.61 -20.55
C PRO A 39 -0.14 -12.56 -20.54
N ASP A 40 -1.41 -12.97 -20.68
CA ASP A 40 -2.57 -12.09 -20.55
C ASP A 40 -3.19 -12.16 -19.13
N CYS A 41 -2.56 -12.87 -18.19
CA CYS A 41 -3.07 -13.07 -16.83
C CYS A 41 -2.82 -11.83 -15.94
N ALA A 42 -3.59 -10.77 -16.15
CA ALA A 42 -3.43 -9.47 -15.49
C ALA A 42 -3.32 -9.52 -13.96
N TRP A 43 -4.09 -10.37 -13.29
CA TRP A 43 -4.04 -10.48 -11.83
C TRP A 43 -2.73 -11.11 -11.35
N ALA A 44 -2.10 -11.99 -12.13
CA ALA A 44 -0.83 -12.62 -11.75
C ALA A 44 0.29 -11.57 -11.74
N PHE A 45 0.31 -10.68 -12.74
CA PHE A 45 1.16 -9.50 -12.73
C PHE A 45 0.86 -8.54 -11.58
N GLY A 46 -0.42 -8.35 -11.25
CA GLY A 46 -0.81 -7.56 -10.08
C GLY A 46 -0.31 -8.14 -8.76
N LEU A 47 -0.30 -9.46 -8.61
CA LEU A 47 0.26 -10.13 -7.43
C LEU A 47 1.80 -10.15 -7.43
N LEU A 48 2.46 -10.21 -8.59
CA LEU A 48 3.90 -10.00 -8.67
C LEU A 48 4.26 -8.56 -8.23
N SER A 49 3.46 -7.57 -8.62
CA SER A 49 3.61 -6.19 -8.14
C SER A 49 3.49 -6.10 -6.61
N GLU A 50 2.53 -6.80 -6.01
CA GLU A 50 2.37 -6.93 -4.55
C GLU A 50 3.60 -7.56 -3.88
N ILE A 51 4.08 -8.69 -4.40
CA ILE A 51 5.25 -9.39 -3.86
C ILE A 51 6.49 -8.48 -3.89
N TYR A 52 6.71 -7.75 -4.98
CA TYR A 52 7.83 -6.81 -5.07
C TYR A 52 7.71 -5.61 -4.14
N TYR A 53 6.48 -5.18 -3.82
CA TYR A 53 6.29 -4.21 -2.74
C TYR A 53 6.80 -4.78 -1.43
N TRP A 54 6.39 -6.01 -1.06
CA TRP A 54 6.85 -6.65 0.17
C TRP A 54 8.36 -6.91 0.20
N PHE A 55 8.96 -7.35 -0.91
CA PHE A 55 10.42 -7.44 -1.03
C PHE A 55 11.09 -6.10 -0.79
N GLY A 56 10.51 -4.99 -1.28
CA GLY A 56 11.03 -3.65 -1.03
C GLY A 56 10.89 -3.20 0.42
N GLU A 57 9.79 -3.55 1.11
CA GLU A 57 9.62 -3.21 2.53
C GLU A 57 10.62 -3.97 3.43
N TYR A 58 11.02 -5.18 3.03
CA TYR A 58 11.96 -6.02 3.77
C TYR A 58 13.43 -5.87 3.34
N ALA A 59 13.67 -5.19 2.22
CA ALA A 59 15.01 -5.00 1.67
C ALA A 59 15.84 -4.00 2.50
N ASP A 60 17.15 -4.20 2.45
CA ASP A 60 18.11 -3.17 2.84
C ASP A 60 18.00 -1.94 1.93
N ASP A 61 18.38 -0.76 2.44
CA ASP A 61 18.19 0.52 1.74
C ASP A 61 18.79 0.56 0.31
N GLU A 62 19.85 -0.20 0.04
CA GLU A 62 20.47 -0.26 -1.29
C GLU A 62 19.64 -1.04 -2.33
N ASP A 63 18.77 -1.94 -1.89
CA ASP A 63 17.98 -2.83 -2.75
C ASP A 63 16.52 -2.38 -2.91
N LYS A 64 15.99 -1.55 -2.00
CA LYS A 64 14.60 -1.04 -2.03
C LYS A 64 14.19 -0.49 -3.39
N LEU A 65 15.06 0.34 -3.98
CA LEU A 65 14.78 0.99 -5.25
C LEU A 65 14.58 -0.02 -6.38
N PHE A 66 15.37 -1.10 -6.40
CA PHE A 66 15.24 -2.17 -7.37
C PHE A 66 13.90 -2.89 -7.19
N CYS A 67 13.56 -3.27 -5.96
CA CYS A 67 12.31 -3.97 -5.66
C CYS A 67 11.09 -3.17 -6.11
N PHE A 68 11.00 -1.88 -5.72
CA PHE A 68 9.86 -1.06 -6.13
C PHE A 68 9.84 -0.77 -7.64
N GLU A 69 10.99 -0.70 -8.31
CA GLU A 69 11.05 -0.54 -9.77
C GLU A 69 10.54 -1.79 -10.50
N GLU A 70 10.87 -2.99 -10.03
CA GLU A 70 10.28 -4.24 -10.56
C GLU A 70 8.78 -4.34 -10.24
N GLY A 71 8.37 -3.94 -9.03
CA GLY A 71 6.94 -3.86 -8.66
C GLY A 71 6.15 -2.93 -9.57
N VAL A 72 6.73 -1.80 -9.96
CA VAL A 72 6.15 -0.91 -11.00
C VAL A 72 6.03 -1.62 -12.34
N LYS A 73 7.08 -2.31 -12.81
CA LYS A 73 7.05 -3.00 -14.12
C LYS A 73 5.93 -4.04 -14.17
N PHE A 74 5.83 -4.90 -13.17
CA PHE A 74 4.77 -5.90 -13.12
C PHE A 74 3.38 -5.26 -12.99
N GLY A 75 3.24 -4.20 -12.19
CA GLY A 75 1.98 -3.45 -12.10
C GLY A 75 1.56 -2.86 -13.45
N GLU A 76 2.49 -2.26 -14.20
CA GLU A 76 2.25 -1.72 -15.54
C GLU A 76 1.84 -2.82 -16.53
N GLN A 77 2.50 -3.98 -16.52
CA GLN A 77 2.13 -5.14 -17.35
C GLN A 77 0.73 -5.66 -17.01
N GLY A 78 0.37 -5.71 -15.72
CA GLY A 78 -0.97 -6.12 -15.30
C GLY A 78 -2.06 -5.15 -15.76
N VAL A 79 -1.81 -3.84 -15.66
CA VAL A 79 -2.74 -2.80 -16.14
C VAL A 79 -2.82 -2.79 -17.67
N GLU A 80 -1.72 -3.08 -18.38
CA GLU A 80 -1.73 -3.23 -19.83
C GLU A 80 -2.58 -4.43 -20.28
N ALA A 81 -2.51 -5.55 -19.55
CA ALA A 81 -3.32 -6.74 -19.83
C ALA A 81 -4.80 -6.53 -19.49
N ASP A 82 -5.13 -5.88 -18.38
CA ASP A 82 -6.50 -5.47 -18.03
C ASP A 82 -6.48 -4.22 -17.13
N GLU A 83 -6.92 -3.08 -17.68
CA GLU A 83 -6.98 -1.80 -16.99
C GLU A 83 -7.95 -1.76 -15.79
N ASN A 84 -8.81 -2.77 -15.64
CA ASN A 84 -9.73 -2.92 -14.51
C ASN A 84 -9.37 -4.11 -13.61
N CYS A 85 -8.17 -4.69 -13.77
CA CYS A 85 -7.65 -5.69 -12.84
C CYS A 85 -7.35 -5.03 -11.48
N LEU A 86 -8.12 -5.41 -10.46
CA LEU A 86 -8.08 -4.80 -9.13
C LEU A 86 -6.67 -4.87 -8.52
N GLU A 87 -6.04 -6.04 -8.57
CA GLU A 87 -4.68 -6.26 -8.08
C GLU A 87 -3.67 -5.36 -8.76
N ALA A 88 -3.66 -5.35 -10.10
CA ALA A 88 -2.66 -4.61 -10.87
C ALA A 88 -2.80 -3.10 -10.66
N VAL A 89 -4.03 -2.58 -10.71
CA VAL A 89 -4.30 -1.15 -10.52
C VAL A 89 -3.88 -0.69 -9.13
N PHE A 90 -4.25 -1.42 -8.08
CA PHE A 90 -3.93 -1.02 -6.71
C PHE A 90 -2.43 -1.10 -6.43
N TRP A 91 -1.79 -2.24 -6.73
CA TRP A 91 -0.39 -2.46 -6.38
C TRP A 91 0.57 -1.64 -7.23
N LEU A 92 0.19 -1.27 -8.46
CA LEU A 92 0.91 -0.26 -9.22
C LEU A 92 0.87 1.12 -8.52
N ALA A 93 -0.28 1.52 -7.97
CA ALA A 93 -0.39 2.80 -7.25
C ALA A 93 0.51 2.82 -6.01
N VAL A 94 0.55 1.72 -5.25
CA VAL A 94 1.41 1.55 -4.08
C VAL A 94 2.88 1.61 -4.49
N ASN A 95 3.30 0.82 -5.48
CA ASN A 95 4.68 0.80 -5.96
C ASN A 95 5.12 2.13 -6.57
N TYR A 96 4.26 2.87 -7.28
CA TYR A 96 4.58 4.24 -7.70
C TYR A 96 4.85 5.16 -6.51
N GLY A 97 4.10 5.01 -5.41
CA GLY A 97 4.36 5.73 -4.17
C GLY A 97 5.74 5.42 -3.60
N SER A 98 6.05 4.15 -3.38
CA SER A 98 7.32 3.70 -2.81
C SER A 98 8.51 4.00 -3.71
N PHE A 99 8.42 3.69 -5.01
CA PHE A 99 9.43 4.04 -6.01
C PHE A 99 9.66 5.55 -6.09
N GLY A 100 8.60 6.35 -6.03
CA GLY A 100 8.68 7.80 -6.01
C GLY A 100 9.42 8.32 -4.78
N ASN A 101 9.22 7.71 -3.62
CA ASN A 101 9.91 8.07 -2.38
C ASN A 101 11.41 7.74 -2.47
N GLU A 102 11.76 6.53 -2.89
CA GLU A 102 13.16 6.08 -3.01
C GLU A 102 13.94 6.84 -4.09
N LYS A 103 13.32 7.11 -5.25
CA LYS A 103 13.99 7.85 -6.35
C LYS A 103 14.16 9.35 -6.03
N GLY A 104 13.38 9.87 -5.09
CA GLY A 104 13.45 11.25 -4.63
C GLY A 104 12.40 12.20 -5.22
N ILE A 105 12.38 13.41 -4.67
CA ILE A 105 11.25 14.34 -4.72
C ILE A 105 10.71 14.67 -6.12
N MET A 106 11.60 14.79 -7.12
CA MET A 106 11.20 15.11 -8.49
C MET A 106 10.37 13.98 -9.12
N LYS A 107 10.76 12.72 -8.84
CA LYS A 107 10.03 11.56 -9.33
C LYS A 107 8.71 11.41 -8.59
N SER A 108 8.70 11.56 -7.27
CA SER A 108 7.46 11.51 -6.47
C SER A 108 6.44 12.54 -6.95
N LEU A 109 6.87 13.79 -7.22
CA LEU A 109 6.00 14.83 -7.79
C LEU A 109 5.40 14.45 -9.15
N SER A 110 6.18 13.79 -10.03
CA SER A 110 5.67 13.35 -11.34
C SER A 110 4.63 12.22 -11.25
N LEU A 111 4.68 11.42 -10.18
CA LEU A 111 3.82 10.25 -9.96
C LEU A 111 2.52 10.56 -9.21
N ILE A 112 2.35 11.78 -8.70
CA ILE A 112 1.15 12.19 -7.94
C ILE A 112 -0.14 11.93 -8.74
N ASN A 113 -0.22 12.39 -10.00
CA ASN A 113 -1.42 12.19 -10.81
C ASN A 113 -1.62 10.72 -11.21
N PRO A 114 -0.59 9.98 -11.69
CA PRO A 114 -0.70 8.54 -11.91
C PRO A 114 -1.23 7.76 -10.69
N ILE A 115 -0.67 8.00 -9.50
CA ILE A 115 -1.13 7.35 -8.25
C ILE A 115 -2.58 7.69 -7.97
N LYS A 116 -2.95 8.97 -8.10
CA LYS A 116 -4.32 9.42 -7.87
C LYS A 116 -5.31 8.72 -8.79
N ASP A 117 -5.01 8.64 -10.08
CA ASP A 117 -5.91 8.06 -11.09
C ASP A 117 -6.06 6.54 -10.88
N LEU A 118 -4.97 5.84 -10.53
CA LEU A 118 -5.03 4.41 -10.18
C LEU A 118 -5.83 4.16 -8.88
N CYS A 119 -5.69 5.02 -7.87
CA CYS A 119 -6.48 4.91 -6.65
C CYS A 119 -7.97 5.18 -6.91
N GLU A 120 -8.30 6.19 -7.72
CA GLU A 120 -9.68 6.46 -8.13
C GLU A 120 -10.27 5.27 -8.89
N ARG A 121 -9.50 4.65 -9.79
CA ARG A 121 -9.91 3.42 -10.48
C ARG A 121 -10.10 2.25 -9.51
N THR A 122 -9.20 2.07 -8.54
CA THR A 122 -9.35 1.03 -7.51
C THR A 122 -10.66 1.22 -6.74
N ILE A 123 -10.99 2.46 -6.37
CA ILE A 123 -12.23 2.80 -5.66
C ILE A 123 -13.48 2.50 -6.51
N GLU A 124 -13.42 2.74 -7.83
CA GLU A 124 -14.50 2.39 -8.76
C GLU A 124 -14.74 0.88 -8.83
N ILE A 125 -13.66 0.07 -8.76
CA ILE A 125 -13.72 -1.39 -8.85
C ILE A 125 -14.15 -1.99 -7.50
N ASP A 126 -13.41 -1.68 -6.44
CA ASP A 126 -13.67 -2.11 -5.06
C ASP A 126 -13.01 -1.14 -4.06
N GLU A 127 -13.82 -0.23 -3.50
CA GLU A 127 -13.35 0.74 -2.51
C GLU A 127 -12.90 0.13 -1.17
N SER A 128 -13.21 -1.15 -0.91
CA SER A 128 -12.85 -1.86 0.31
C SER A 128 -11.52 -2.60 0.22
N TYR A 129 -10.98 -2.76 -0.99
CA TYR A 129 -9.79 -3.56 -1.25
C TYR A 129 -8.61 -3.13 -0.36
N PHE A 130 -7.92 -4.13 0.19
CA PHE A 130 -6.80 -3.96 1.11
C PHE A 130 -7.09 -2.98 2.27
N TYR A 131 -8.24 -3.19 2.92
CA TYR A 131 -8.70 -2.43 4.09
C TYR A 131 -8.91 -0.94 3.79
N GLY A 132 -9.49 -0.64 2.61
CA GLY A 132 -9.63 0.73 2.10
C GLY A 132 -8.31 1.33 1.63
N GLY A 133 -7.43 0.51 1.04
CA GLY A 133 -6.07 0.90 0.68
C GLY A 133 -6.00 2.11 -0.24
N ALA A 134 -6.84 2.17 -1.28
CA ALA A 134 -6.85 3.31 -2.20
C ALA A 134 -7.25 4.62 -1.52
N TRP A 135 -8.20 4.58 -0.59
CA TRP A 135 -8.55 5.72 0.25
C TRP A 135 -7.38 6.14 1.16
N ARG A 136 -6.65 5.18 1.73
CA ARG A 136 -5.45 5.45 2.54
C ARG A 136 -4.36 6.14 1.71
N VAL A 137 -4.07 5.64 0.51
CA VAL A 137 -3.06 6.22 -0.40
C VAL A 137 -3.46 7.64 -0.82
N LEU A 138 -4.71 7.88 -1.24
CA LEU A 138 -5.19 9.23 -1.56
C LEU A 138 -5.11 10.17 -0.36
N GLY A 139 -5.47 9.69 0.83
CA GLY A 139 -5.36 10.45 2.07
C GLY A 139 -3.92 10.91 2.33
N ARG A 140 -2.96 10.00 2.19
CA ARG A 140 -1.52 10.28 2.33
C ARG A 140 -1.05 11.27 1.28
N LEU A 141 -1.46 11.11 0.03
CA LEU A 141 -1.09 11.99 -1.08
C LEU A 141 -1.57 13.42 -0.83
N TYR A 142 -2.83 13.60 -0.44
CA TYR A 142 -3.38 14.92 -0.10
C TYR A 142 -2.74 15.55 1.13
N ASN A 143 -2.25 14.76 2.10
CA ASN A 143 -1.59 15.30 3.29
C ASN A 143 -0.13 15.71 3.03
N LYS A 144 0.62 14.91 2.25
CA LYS A 144 2.07 15.09 2.09
C LYS A 144 2.46 15.92 0.86
N ALA A 145 1.61 15.98 -0.18
CA ALA A 145 1.92 16.75 -1.37
C ALA A 145 1.89 18.27 -1.09
N PRO A 146 2.69 19.08 -1.82
CA PRO A 146 2.55 20.53 -1.82
C PRO A 146 1.13 20.98 -2.21
N GLY A 147 0.66 22.09 -1.63
CA GLY A 147 -0.65 22.65 -1.98
C GLY A 147 -0.69 23.32 -3.36
N PHE A 148 -1.89 23.80 -3.71
CA PHE A 148 -2.12 24.60 -4.92
C PHE A 148 -1.30 25.90 -4.90
N PRO A 149 -0.70 26.34 -6.04
CA PRO A 149 -0.83 25.80 -7.40
C PRO A 149 0.24 24.77 -7.80
N ILE A 150 1.10 24.35 -6.86
CA ILE A 150 2.25 23.48 -7.17
C ILE A 150 1.80 22.03 -7.35
N SER A 151 0.92 21.56 -6.46
CA SER A 151 0.39 20.20 -6.51
C SER A 151 -0.99 20.14 -5.84
N ILE A 152 -1.44 18.95 -5.44
CA ILE A 152 -2.82 18.66 -5.04
C ILE A 152 -3.07 18.70 -3.53
N GLY A 153 -2.05 19.04 -2.71
CA GLY A 153 -2.12 18.98 -1.25
C GLY A 153 -3.34 19.72 -0.67
N ASP A 154 -4.13 19.02 0.14
CA ASP A 154 -5.38 19.48 0.73
C ASP A 154 -5.78 18.59 1.93
N ASN A 155 -5.47 19.03 3.15
CA ASN A 155 -5.81 18.29 4.37
C ASN A 155 -7.32 18.03 4.54
N LYS A 156 -8.20 18.88 4.00
CA LYS A 156 -9.65 18.63 4.07
C LYS A 156 -10.06 17.45 3.21
N LYS A 157 -9.41 17.26 2.04
CA LYS A 157 -9.59 16.05 1.23
C LYS A 157 -8.94 14.85 1.89
N SER A 158 -7.73 15.02 2.45
CA SER A 158 -7.04 13.97 3.19
C SER A 158 -7.91 13.37 4.30
N LYS A 159 -8.50 14.22 5.17
CA LYS A 159 -9.39 13.80 6.27
C LYS A 159 -10.62 13.01 5.76
N LYS A 160 -11.17 13.37 4.60
CA LYS A 160 -12.30 12.63 3.98
C LYS A 160 -11.86 11.25 3.49
N CYS A 161 -10.72 11.18 2.81
CA CYS A 161 -10.15 9.92 2.34
C CYS A 161 -9.82 9.00 3.51
N PHE A 162 -9.17 9.48 4.56
CA PHE A 162 -8.88 8.64 5.71
C PHE A 162 -10.11 8.20 6.51
N LYS A 163 -11.15 9.03 6.60
CA LYS A 163 -12.44 8.59 7.15
C LYS A 163 -12.99 7.39 6.37
N LYS A 164 -12.90 7.43 5.03
CA LYS A 164 -13.30 6.31 4.17
C LYS A 164 -12.41 5.08 4.37
N ALA A 165 -11.10 5.26 4.51
CA ALA A 165 -10.19 4.16 4.84
C ALA A 165 -10.59 3.46 6.16
N LEU A 166 -10.96 4.22 7.20
CA LEU A 166 -11.47 3.63 8.46
C LEU A 166 -12.84 2.94 8.31
N GLU A 167 -13.71 3.40 7.40
CA GLU A 167 -14.98 2.72 7.15
C GLU A 167 -14.76 1.28 6.62
N HIS A 168 -13.69 1.06 5.84
CA HIS A 168 -13.36 -0.25 5.25
C HIS A 168 -12.32 -1.04 6.05
N GLY A 169 -11.42 -0.36 6.76
CA GLY A 169 -10.32 -0.95 7.52
C GLY A 169 -10.17 -0.36 8.91
N PRO A 170 -11.20 -0.47 9.79
CA PRO A 170 -11.18 0.13 11.13
C PRO A 170 -10.22 -0.55 12.10
N LYS A 171 -9.63 -1.69 11.70
CA LYS A 171 -8.64 -2.43 12.48
C LYS A 171 -7.26 -2.47 11.81
N PHE A 172 -7.11 -1.79 10.68
CA PHE A 172 -5.85 -1.78 9.96
C PHE A 172 -4.97 -0.66 10.50
N TYR A 173 -3.86 -1.02 11.12
CA TYR A 173 -3.01 -0.12 11.90
C TYR A 173 -2.53 1.09 11.10
N LEU A 174 -2.09 0.87 9.87
CA LEU A 174 -1.61 1.93 8.99
C LEU A 174 -2.67 3.00 8.69
N ASN A 175 -3.97 2.65 8.72
CA ASN A 175 -5.03 3.66 8.60
C ASN A 175 -5.01 4.61 9.81
N HIS A 176 -4.90 4.07 11.02
CA HIS A 176 -4.82 4.88 12.25
C HIS A 176 -3.54 5.72 12.29
N LEU A 177 -2.42 5.14 11.87
CA LEU A 177 -1.12 5.80 11.91
C LEU A 177 -1.09 7.04 11.00
N TYR A 178 -1.58 6.91 9.77
CA TYR A 178 -1.61 8.02 8.82
C TYR A 178 -2.62 9.11 9.22
N ILE A 179 -3.70 8.74 9.92
CA ILE A 179 -4.63 9.69 10.51
C ILE A 179 -3.98 10.47 11.66
N ALA A 180 -3.25 9.79 12.54
CA ALA A 180 -2.50 10.44 13.60
C ALA A 180 -1.50 11.44 13.02
N GLU A 181 -0.74 11.06 11.99
CA GLU A 181 0.17 11.98 11.31
C GLU A 181 -0.53 13.20 10.70
N LEU A 182 -1.72 13.02 10.09
CA LEU A 182 -2.54 14.13 9.61
C LEU A 182 -2.87 15.08 10.77
N TYR A 183 -3.40 14.56 11.89
CA TYR A 183 -3.74 15.37 13.05
C TYR A 183 -2.53 16.09 13.65
N ILE A 184 -1.37 15.43 13.71
CA ILE A 184 -0.10 16.05 14.10
C ILE A 184 0.25 17.23 13.19
N SER A 185 0.10 17.06 11.87
CA SER A 185 0.35 18.12 10.90
C SER A 185 -0.59 19.31 11.06
N GLU A 186 -1.81 19.08 11.56
CA GLU A 186 -2.80 20.12 11.89
C GLU A 186 -2.68 20.65 13.32
N ARG A 187 -1.73 20.13 14.12
CA ARG A 187 -1.57 20.41 15.56
C ARG A 187 -2.78 20.03 16.41
N GLU A 188 -3.60 19.09 15.93
CA GLU A 188 -4.73 18.49 16.62
C GLU A 188 -4.24 17.29 17.48
N TYR A 189 -3.41 17.57 18.49
CA TYR A 189 -2.66 16.54 19.22
C TYR A 189 -3.51 15.56 20.02
N ASP A 190 -4.65 16.00 20.57
CA ASP A 190 -5.55 15.10 21.32
C ASP A 190 -6.11 14.02 20.40
N GLN A 191 -6.58 14.39 19.20
CA GLN A 191 -7.06 13.44 18.19
C GLN A 191 -5.93 12.53 17.67
N ALA A 192 -4.70 13.05 17.53
CA ALA A 192 -3.57 12.21 17.17
C ALA A 192 -3.32 11.15 18.24
N ARG A 193 -3.31 11.55 19.52
CA ARG A 193 -3.10 10.65 20.66
C ARG A 193 -4.12 9.53 20.71
N GLU A 194 -5.41 9.82 20.47
CA GLU A 194 -6.47 8.80 20.41
C GLU A 194 -6.16 7.67 19.40
N HIS A 195 -5.67 8.01 18.20
CA HIS A 195 -5.32 7.00 17.19
C HIS A 195 -4.03 6.25 17.52
N LEU A 196 -3.03 6.92 18.11
CA LEU A 196 -1.77 6.30 18.49
C LEU A 196 -1.95 5.33 19.67
N GLU A 197 -2.70 5.73 20.69
CA GLU A 197 -3.04 4.85 21.82
C GLU A 197 -3.86 3.64 21.35
N TRP A 198 -4.78 3.82 20.40
CA TRP A 198 -5.48 2.70 19.78
C TRP A 198 -4.51 1.69 19.13
N ILE A 199 -3.47 2.16 18.43
CA ILE A 199 -2.44 1.30 17.83
C ILE A 199 -1.70 0.51 18.93
N LEU A 200 -1.32 1.17 20.02
CA LEU A 200 -0.59 0.52 21.12
C LEU A 200 -1.43 -0.54 21.85
N ASP A 201 -2.73 -0.30 21.99
CA ASP A 201 -3.65 -1.20 22.71
C ASP A 201 -4.17 -2.36 21.85
N ALA A 202 -4.17 -2.22 20.51
CA ALA A 202 -4.69 -3.24 19.61
C ALA A 202 -3.86 -4.55 19.69
N PRO A 203 -4.48 -5.73 19.54
CA PRO A 203 -3.76 -7.00 19.51
C PRO A 203 -2.99 -7.16 18.18
N LEU A 204 -1.84 -7.82 18.23
CA LEU A 204 -1.10 -8.22 17.03
C LEU A 204 -1.91 -9.24 16.21
N ASN A 205 -1.82 -9.13 14.89
CA ASN A 205 -2.28 -10.15 13.96
C ASN A 205 -1.26 -11.29 13.91
N GLU A 206 -1.71 -12.53 14.13
CA GLU A 206 -0.85 -13.71 14.14
C GLU A 206 -0.06 -13.93 12.84
N ASN A 207 -0.60 -13.49 11.70
CA ASN A 207 0.06 -13.60 10.39
C ASN A 207 0.97 -12.41 10.05
N HIS A 208 0.84 -11.28 10.79
CA HIS A 208 1.51 -10.01 10.48
C HIS A 208 2.10 -9.35 11.76
N GLU A 209 2.65 -10.16 12.67
CA GLU A 209 3.16 -9.68 13.96
C GLU A 209 4.29 -8.66 13.80
N ARG A 210 5.19 -8.83 12.81
CA ARG A 210 6.32 -7.95 12.56
C ARG A 210 5.86 -6.60 12.04
N GLU A 211 4.96 -6.57 11.04
CA GLU A 211 4.34 -5.34 10.55
C GLU A 211 3.57 -4.61 11.66
N ASP A 212 2.71 -5.30 12.42
CA ASP A 212 1.94 -4.71 13.50
C ASP A 212 2.85 -4.16 14.62
N GLN A 213 3.95 -4.87 14.93
CA GLN A 213 4.96 -4.40 15.89
C GLN A 213 5.67 -3.14 15.37
N GLY A 214 6.01 -3.08 14.08
CA GLY A 214 6.57 -1.88 13.46
C GLY A 214 5.64 -0.67 13.57
N TYR A 215 4.33 -0.87 13.35
CA TYR A 215 3.35 0.21 13.54
C TYR A 215 3.23 0.66 15.00
N LYS A 216 3.35 -0.25 15.97
CA LYS A 216 3.39 0.11 17.39
C LYS A 216 4.62 0.95 17.73
N GLU A 217 5.79 0.56 17.25
CA GLU A 217 7.04 1.32 17.46
C GLU A 217 6.97 2.73 16.85
N GLU A 218 6.42 2.86 15.64
CA GLU A 218 6.21 4.18 15.03
C GLU A 218 5.18 5.01 15.82
N ALA A 219 4.13 4.37 16.35
CA ALA A 219 3.15 5.04 17.17
C ALA A 219 3.73 5.55 18.51
N GLU A 220 4.58 4.76 19.17
CA GLU A 220 5.33 5.18 20.36
C GLU A 220 6.20 6.41 20.06
N ALA A 221 6.95 6.38 18.96
CA ALA A 221 7.81 7.49 18.55
C ALA A 221 7.02 8.78 18.22
N LEU A 222 5.81 8.66 17.65
CA LEU A 222 4.93 9.79 17.40
C LEU A 222 4.31 10.34 18.69
N LEU A 223 4.02 9.48 19.68
CA LEU A 223 3.46 9.88 20.97
C LEU A 223 4.40 10.79 21.77
N GLU A 224 5.72 10.63 21.60
CA GLU A 224 6.71 11.53 22.23
C GLU A 224 6.65 12.97 21.70
N ARG A 225 6.00 13.18 20.54
CA ARG A 225 5.96 14.46 19.82
C ARG A 225 4.64 15.22 20.01
N VAL A 226 3.68 14.64 20.74
CA VAL A 226 2.32 15.16 20.94
C VAL A 226 1.93 15.25 22.40
#